data_AF-A0A357CX85-F1
#
_entry.id   AF-A0A357CX85-F1
#
_cell.length_a   1.000
_cell.length_b   1.000
_cell.length_c   1.000
_cell.angle_alpha   90.00
_cell.angle_beta   90.00
_cell.angle_gamma   90.00
#
_symmetry.space_group_name_H-M   'P 1'
#
loop_
_entity.id
_entity.type
_entity.pdbx_description
1 polymer ?
#
loop_
_entity_poly.entity_id
_entity_poly.type
_entity_poly.pdbx_seq_one_letter_code
_entity_poly.pdbx_strand_id
1 'polypeptide(L)'
;AKTKDSFGHAQLGGLASFLANYVKEKTGAKVRGIELSLLQRCAAHCASKNDVEESFTSGKAAVENAVAGITDKMVGFERSYVNGKYVCNIKLFDLTVVANTEKRIPLDWLNETKDGMNEKFIEYALPLIQGEPDIIKEDGLPKFVQLKKIK
;
A
#
# COMPACT_ATOMS: atom_id res chain seq x y z
N ALA A 1 -12.36 20.89 5.77
CA ALA A 1 -11.02 21.32 5.31
C ALA A 1 -11.17 22.47 4.33
N LYS A 2 -10.37 23.55 4.47
CA LYS A 2 -10.46 24.77 3.63
C LYS A 2 -9.61 24.73 2.35
N THR A 3 -8.84 23.67 2.15
CA THR A 3 -8.01 23.44 0.95
C THR A 3 -8.48 22.15 0.28
N LYS A 4 -8.88 22.27 -1.00
CA LYS A 4 -9.17 21.16 -1.90
C LYS A 4 -8.05 21.06 -2.93
N ASP A 5 -7.68 19.85 -3.32
CA ASP A 5 -6.75 19.66 -4.45
C ASP A 5 -7.43 19.99 -5.80
N SER A 6 -6.69 19.85 -6.90
CA SER A 6 -7.20 20.10 -8.27
C SER A 6 -8.36 19.19 -8.68
N PHE A 7 -8.63 18.12 -7.93
CA PHE A 7 -9.74 17.17 -8.15
C PHE A 7 -10.88 17.37 -7.14
N GLY A 8 -10.79 18.37 -6.26
CA GLY A 8 -11.83 18.69 -5.29
C GLY A 8 -11.74 17.89 -3.97
N HIS A 9 -10.69 17.09 -3.78
CA HIS A 9 -10.52 16.30 -2.56
C HIS A 9 -10.11 17.18 -1.39
N ALA A 10 -10.78 17.02 -0.26
CA ALA A 10 -10.44 17.69 0.97
C ALA A 10 -9.08 17.21 1.49
N GLN A 11 -8.21 18.14 1.91
CA GLN A 11 -7.01 17.77 2.66
C GLN A 11 -7.43 17.22 4.03
N LEU A 12 -7.24 15.92 4.24
CA LEU A 12 -7.55 15.21 5.47
C LEU A 12 -6.30 15.17 6.38
N GLY A 13 -6.47 15.42 7.68
CA GLY A 13 -5.39 15.41 8.67
C GLY A 13 -5.86 15.85 10.06
N GLY A 14 -5.02 15.67 11.09
CA GLY A 14 -5.30 16.10 12.46
C GLY A 14 -6.24 15.19 13.26
N LEU A 15 -6.63 14.04 12.69
CA LEU A 15 -7.52 13.08 13.36
C LEU A 15 -6.87 12.51 14.63
N ALA A 16 -5.56 12.27 14.64
CA ALA A 16 -4.89 11.72 15.80
C ALA A 16 -4.91 12.72 16.98
N SER A 17 -4.68 14.00 16.71
CA SER A 17 -4.78 15.06 17.72
C SER A 17 -6.21 15.22 18.25
N PHE A 18 -7.20 15.18 17.36
CA PHE A 18 -8.61 15.23 17.75
C PHE A 18 -8.98 14.08 18.69
N LEU A 19 -8.66 12.83 18.30
CA LEU A 19 -8.96 11.65 19.10
C LEU A 19 -8.19 11.65 20.43
N ALA A 20 -6.93 12.08 20.43
CA ALA A 20 -6.14 12.17 21.66
C ALA A 20 -6.77 13.14 22.68
N ASN A 21 -7.24 14.30 22.22
CA ASN A 21 -7.96 15.25 23.07
C ASN A 21 -9.29 14.68 23.56
N TYR A 22 -10.08 14.08 22.67
CA TYR A 22 -11.35 13.47 23.01
C TYR A 22 -11.22 12.38 24.09
N VAL A 23 -10.27 11.45 23.93
CA VAL A 23 -10.02 10.39 24.92
C VAL A 23 -9.50 10.97 26.24
N LYS A 24 -8.61 11.97 26.19
CA LYS A 24 -8.11 12.66 27.38
C LYS A 24 -9.25 13.30 28.19
N GLU A 25 -10.16 14.02 27.53
CA GLU A 25 -11.32 14.65 28.16
C GLU A 25 -12.27 13.62 28.79
N LYS A 26 -12.48 12.47 28.15
CA LYS A 26 -13.40 11.44 28.62
C LYS A 26 -12.85 10.56 29.74
N THR A 27 -11.54 10.37 29.80
CA THR A 27 -10.92 9.38 30.69
C THR A 27 -10.01 9.98 31.76
N GLY A 28 -9.55 11.22 31.57
CA GLY A 28 -8.49 11.82 32.40
C GLY A 28 -7.09 11.26 32.15
N ALA A 29 -6.95 10.28 31.23
CA ALA A 29 -5.66 9.67 30.93
C ALA A 29 -4.74 10.62 30.13
N LYS A 30 -3.43 10.43 30.29
CA LYS A 30 -2.42 11.08 29.43
C LYS A 30 -2.38 10.37 28.08
N VAL A 31 -2.83 11.04 27.03
CA VAL A 31 -2.90 10.49 25.67
C VAL A 31 -1.94 11.23 24.73
N ARG A 32 -1.30 10.51 23.80
CA ARG A 32 -0.46 11.06 22.74
C ARG A 32 -0.92 10.50 21.39
N GLY A 33 -1.30 11.38 20.47
CA GLY A 33 -1.50 11.03 19.07
C GLY A 33 -0.16 11.04 18.32
N ILE A 34 0.05 10.07 17.44
CA ILE A 34 1.21 9.99 16.54
C ILE A 34 0.68 9.86 15.11
N GLU A 35 1.09 10.76 14.22
CA GLU A 35 0.76 10.71 12.80
C GLU A 35 2.03 10.37 12.02
N LEU A 36 2.09 9.17 11.41
CA LEU A 36 3.27 8.74 10.67
C LEU A 36 3.46 9.51 9.35
N SER A 37 2.37 9.96 8.73
CA SER A 37 2.39 10.79 7.50
C SER A 37 3.30 10.18 6.42
N LEU A 38 4.36 10.88 6.01
CA LEU A 38 5.32 10.41 5.01
C LEU A 38 6.05 9.12 5.41
N LEU A 39 6.31 8.93 6.71
CA LEU A 39 7.11 7.80 7.19
C LEU A 39 6.51 6.47 6.77
N GLN A 40 5.19 6.30 6.85
CA GLN A 40 4.52 5.04 6.51
C GLN A 40 4.58 4.67 5.01
N ARG A 41 4.80 5.65 4.12
CA ARG A 41 4.86 5.43 2.66
C ARG A 41 6.26 5.53 2.06
N CYS A 42 7.24 5.95 2.87
CA CYS A 42 8.65 6.00 2.50
C CYS A 42 9.50 5.08 3.40
N ALA A 43 8.88 4.06 3.98
CA ALA A 43 9.49 3.09 4.89
C ALA A 43 10.25 1.97 4.16
N ALA A 44 11.05 2.30 3.14
CA ALA A 44 11.82 1.30 2.38
C ALA A 44 12.76 0.46 3.27
N HIS A 45 13.15 0.99 4.44
CA HIS A 45 13.95 0.30 5.45
C HIS A 45 13.26 -0.90 6.10
N CYS A 46 11.93 -1.03 5.98
CA CYS A 46 11.14 -2.14 6.49
C CYS A 46 10.04 -2.54 5.49
N ALA A 47 10.30 -2.37 4.19
CA ALA A 47 9.36 -2.77 3.15
C ALA A 47 9.17 -4.29 3.14
N SER A 48 8.01 -4.76 2.69
CA SER A 48 7.80 -6.18 2.43
C SER A 48 8.60 -6.61 1.21
N LYS A 49 9.24 -7.79 1.30
CA LYS A 49 9.87 -8.42 0.14
C LYS A 49 8.88 -8.67 -0.99
N ASN A 50 7.69 -9.17 -0.66
CA ASN A 50 6.66 -9.45 -1.66
C ASN A 50 6.25 -8.18 -2.42
N ASP A 51 5.99 -7.07 -1.70
CA ASP A 51 5.66 -5.78 -2.34
C ASP A 51 6.76 -5.30 -3.31
N VAL A 52 8.03 -5.44 -2.91
CA VAL A 52 9.18 -5.07 -3.75
C VAL A 52 9.29 -5.96 -5.00
N GLU A 53 9.18 -7.27 -4.84
CA GLU A 53 9.29 -8.23 -5.96
C GLU A 53 8.11 -8.11 -6.94
N GLU A 54 6.88 -7.99 -6.43
CA GLU A 54 5.68 -7.79 -7.24
C GLU A 54 5.74 -6.45 -7.99
N SER A 55 6.16 -5.37 -7.33
CA SER A 55 6.35 -4.06 -7.95
C SER A 55 7.36 -4.12 -9.10
N PHE A 56 8.53 -4.74 -8.88
CA PHE A 56 9.53 -4.90 -9.93
C PHE A 56 9.00 -5.73 -11.12
N THR A 57 8.35 -6.86 -10.82
CA THR A 57 7.80 -7.77 -11.83
C THR A 57 6.73 -7.08 -12.67
N SER A 58 5.90 -6.22 -12.06
CA SER A 58 4.87 -5.46 -12.77
C SER A 58 5.48 -4.49 -13.79
N GLY A 59 6.54 -3.77 -13.42
CA GLY A 59 7.24 -2.85 -14.33
C GLY A 59 7.93 -3.59 -15.48
N LYS A 60 8.58 -4.72 -15.18
CA LYS A 60 9.17 -5.59 -16.21
C LYS A 60 8.12 -6.06 -17.21
N ALA A 61 7.01 -6.62 -16.73
CA ALA A 61 5.94 -7.12 -17.58
C ALA A 61 5.31 -6.01 -18.44
N ALA A 62 5.17 -4.79 -17.89
CA ALA A 62 4.67 -3.65 -18.66
C ALA A 62 5.56 -3.36 -19.89
N VAL A 63 6.88 -3.33 -19.70
CA VAL A 63 7.83 -3.09 -20.80
C VAL A 63 7.81 -4.23 -21.81
N GLU A 64 7.83 -5.49 -21.36
CA GLU A 64 7.79 -6.66 -22.25
C GLU A 64 6.55 -6.66 -23.15
N ASN A 65 5.38 -6.36 -22.58
CA ASN A 65 4.13 -6.31 -23.33
C ASN A 65 4.06 -5.10 -24.27
N ALA A 66 4.54 -3.94 -23.84
CA ALA A 66 4.60 -2.75 -24.69
C ALA A 66 5.50 -2.97 -25.92
N VAL A 67 6.67 -3.59 -25.73
CA VAL A 67 7.60 -3.92 -26.82
C VAL A 67 7.00 -4.97 -27.77
N ALA A 68 6.16 -5.87 -27.27
CA ALA A 68 5.40 -6.81 -28.08
C ALA A 68 4.21 -6.17 -28.83
N GLY A 69 4.01 -4.85 -28.74
CA GLY A 69 2.96 -4.11 -29.43
C GLY A 69 1.60 -4.12 -28.73
N ILE A 70 1.53 -4.59 -27.48
CA ILE A 70 0.29 -4.57 -26.69
C ILE A 70 0.09 -3.15 -26.13
N THR A 71 -1.06 -2.57 -26.41
CA THR A 71 -1.48 -1.23 -25.96
C THR A 71 -2.79 -1.29 -25.16
N ASP A 72 -3.13 -0.19 -24.50
CA ASP A 72 -4.40 0.04 -23.80
C ASP A 72 -4.70 -0.94 -22.65
N LYS A 73 -3.65 -1.51 -22.06
CA LYS A 73 -3.71 -2.42 -20.91
C LYS A 73 -3.02 -1.83 -19.68
N MET A 74 -3.55 -2.16 -18.51
CA MET A 74 -2.88 -2.02 -17.22
C MET A 74 -2.36 -3.38 -16.76
N VAL A 75 -1.12 -3.41 -16.28
CA VAL A 75 -0.58 -4.56 -15.53
C VAL A 75 -1.23 -4.58 -14.15
N GLY A 76 -1.84 -5.71 -13.80
CA GLY A 76 -2.40 -5.95 -12.48
C GLY A 76 -2.00 -7.32 -11.95
N PHE A 77 -2.42 -7.56 -10.71
CA PHE A 77 -2.05 -8.72 -9.93
C PHE A 77 -3.25 -9.67 -9.78
N GLU A 78 -3.04 -10.94 -10.10
CA GLU A 78 -3.99 -12.02 -9.88
C GLU A 78 -3.46 -12.92 -8.77
N ARG A 79 -4.07 -12.80 -7.59
CA ARG A 79 -3.78 -13.66 -6.44
C ARG A 79 -4.22 -15.10 -6.74
N SER A 80 -3.34 -16.05 -6.45
CA SER A 80 -3.59 -17.48 -6.53
C SER A 80 -2.89 -18.22 -5.38
N TYR A 81 -3.14 -19.52 -5.26
CA TYR A 81 -2.47 -20.37 -4.28
C TYR A 81 -2.00 -21.67 -4.93
N VAL A 82 -0.72 -21.97 -4.76
CA VAL A 82 -0.11 -23.22 -5.26
C VAL A 82 0.42 -24.00 -4.06
N ASN A 83 -0.09 -25.20 -3.85
CA ASN A 83 0.25 -26.04 -2.70
C ASN A 83 0.11 -25.30 -1.35
N GLY A 84 -0.95 -24.51 -1.21
CA GLY A 84 -1.25 -23.72 -0.01
C GLY A 84 -0.38 -22.47 0.19
N LYS A 85 0.52 -22.15 -0.76
CA LYS A 85 1.35 -20.94 -0.69
C LYS A 85 0.80 -19.84 -1.58
N TYR A 86 0.82 -18.61 -1.08
CA TYR A 86 0.45 -17.41 -1.83
C TYR A 86 1.35 -17.25 -3.06
N VAL A 87 0.71 -17.02 -4.21
CA VAL A 87 1.37 -16.72 -5.48
C VAL A 87 0.64 -15.55 -6.13
N CYS A 88 1.41 -14.57 -6.61
CA CYS A 88 0.88 -13.40 -7.30
C CYS A 88 1.29 -13.46 -8.78
N ASN A 89 0.30 -13.64 -9.67
CA ASN A 89 0.55 -13.68 -11.11
C ASN A 89 0.31 -12.32 -11.74
N ILE A 90 1.05 -12.02 -12.80
CA ILE A 90 0.78 -10.84 -13.62
C ILE A 90 -0.40 -11.12 -14.57
N LYS A 91 -1.32 -10.16 -14.65
CA LYS A 91 -2.44 -10.17 -15.58
C LYS A 91 -2.60 -8.80 -16.24
N LEU A 92 -2.96 -8.80 -17.51
CA LEU A 92 -3.30 -7.57 -18.23
C LEU A 92 -4.80 -7.32 -18.17
N PHE A 93 -5.17 -6.10 -17.81
CA PHE A 93 -6.55 -5.64 -17.76
C PHE A 93 -6.75 -4.52 -18.78
N ASP A 94 -7.89 -4.50 -19.46
CA ASP A 94 -8.30 -3.36 -20.29
C ASP A 94 -8.41 -2.09 -19.43
N LEU A 95 -7.79 -0.99 -19.90
CA LEU A 95 -7.87 0.29 -19.19
C LEU A 95 -9.32 0.74 -18.99
N THR A 96 -10.21 0.45 -19.94
CA THR A 96 -11.65 0.78 -19.86
C THR A 96 -12.35 0.10 -18.69
N VAL A 97 -11.91 -1.11 -18.30
CA VAL A 97 -12.46 -1.84 -17.14
C VAL A 97 -11.94 -1.25 -15.83
N VAL A 98 -10.69 -0.78 -15.82
CA VAL A 98 -10.05 -0.25 -14.60
C VAL A 98 -10.47 1.19 -14.31
N ALA A 99 -10.66 2.02 -15.34
CA ALA A 99 -10.73 3.48 -15.22
C ALA A 99 -11.85 4.05 -14.31
N ASN A 100 -12.80 3.25 -13.83
CA ASN A 100 -13.83 3.69 -12.87
C ASN A 100 -14.17 2.62 -11.82
N THR A 101 -13.27 1.67 -11.60
CA THR A 101 -13.50 0.56 -10.67
C THR A 101 -12.65 0.75 -9.42
N GLU A 102 -13.24 0.53 -8.24
CA GLU A 102 -12.55 0.58 -6.96
C GLU A 102 -12.63 -0.78 -6.24
N LYS A 103 -11.54 -1.15 -5.56
CA LYS A 103 -11.53 -2.33 -4.68
C LYS A 103 -11.87 -1.90 -3.26
N ARG A 104 -13.12 -2.10 -2.86
CA ARG A 104 -13.59 -1.83 -1.49
C ARG A 104 -13.11 -2.91 -0.52
N ILE A 105 -12.91 -2.53 0.74
CA ILE A 105 -12.79 -3.49 1.83
C ILE A 105 -14.17 -4.14 2.05
N PRO A 106 -14.30 -5.47 1.94
CA PRO A 106 -15.55 -6.15 2.25
C PRO A 106 -15.99 -5.89 3.69
N LEU A 107 -17.28 -5.60 3.89
CA LEU A 107 -17.79 -5.31 5.25
C LEU A 107 -17.72 -6.51 6.18
N ASP A 108 -17.73 -7.72 5.63
CA ASP A 108 -17.56 -8.97 6.37
C ASP A 108 -16.10 -9.23 6.75
N TRP A 109 -15.17 -8.32 6.45
CA TRP A 109 -13.79 -8.33 6.99
C TRP A 109 -13.66 -7.52 8.28
N LEU A 110 -14.69 -6.77 8.67
CA LEU A 110 -14.76 -6.13 9.98
C LEU A 110 -15.13 -7.16 11.06
N ASN A 111 -14.63 -6.97 12.27
CA ASN A 111 -15.10 -7.74 13.43
C ASN A 111 -16.55 -7.38 13.80
N GLU A 112 -17.16 -8.16 14.70
CA GLU A 112 -18.57 -7.98 15.09
C GLU A 112 -18.88 -6.58 15.64
N THR A 113 -17.93 -6.00 16.39
CA THR A 113 -18.01 -4.66 16.99
C THR A 113 -17.70 -3.53 16.01
N LYS A 114 -17.19 -3.84 14.81
CA LYS A 114 -16.78 -2.90 13.75
C LYS A 114 -15.73 -1.87 14.17
N ASP A 115 -14.93 -2.20 15.17
CA ASP A 115 -13.78 -1.41 15.65
C ASP A 115 -12.43 -2.04 15.29
N GLY A 116 -12.45 -3.16 14.58
CA GLY A 116 -11.27 -3.87 14.12
C GLY A 116 -11.53 -4.73 12.88
N MET A 117 -10.46 -5.38 12.42
CA MET A 117 -10.50 -6.33 11.32
C MET A 117 -10.56 -7.77 11.86
N ASN A 118 -11.14 -8.69 11.10
CA ASN A 118 -11.25 -10.11 11.46
C ASN A 118 -10.26 -11.00 10.68
N GLU A 119 -10.35 -12.31 10.88
CA GLU A 119 -9.45 -13.30 10.27
C GLU A 119 -9.40 -13.23 8.74
N LYS A 120 -10.50 -12.90 8.06
CA LYS A 120 -10.52 -12.80 6.58
C LYS A 120 -9.60 -11.68 6.08
N PHE A 121 -9.55 -10.56 6.81
CA PHE A 121 -8.59 -9.49 6.49
C PHE A 121 -7.15 -9.96 6.77
N ILE A 122 -6.93 -10.70 7.85
CA ILE A 122 -5.60 -11.22 8.20
C ILE A 122 -5.13 -12.18 7.10
N GLU A 123 -5.94 -13.16 6.70
CA GLU A 123 -5.67 -14.06 5.58
C GLU A 123 -5.39 -13.29 4.28
N TYR A 124 -6.08 -12.17 4.06
CA TYR A 124 -5.85 -11.32 2.91
C TYR A 124 -4.51 -10.57 2.99
N ALA A 125 -4.25 -9.86 4.09
CA ALA A 125 -3.16 -8.91 4.23
C ALA A 125 -1.83 -9.58 4.59
N LEU A 126 -1.87 -10.68 5.37
CA LEU A 126 -0.69 -11.32 5.91
C LEU A 126 0.30 -11.75 4.82
N PRO A 127 -0.11 -12.40 3.71
CA PRO A 127 0.80 -12.73 2.62
C PRO A 127 1.46 -11.50 1.96
N LEU A 128 0.77 -10.35 1.93
CA LEU A 128 1.27 -9.15 1.24
C LEU A 128 2.44 -8.49 1.97
N ILE A 129 2.57 -8.74 3.28
CA ILE A 129 3.63 -8.15 4.10
C ILE A 129 4.79 -9.11 4.37
N GLN A 130 4.80 -10.30 3.75
CA GLN A 130 5.80 -11.32 4.05
C GLN A 130 7.18 -11.00 3.49
N GLY A 131 8.19 -11.50 4.19
CA GLY A 131 9.60 -11.44 3.83
C GLY A 131 10.20 -10.04 3.98
N GLU A 132 11.53 -10.02 4.09
CA GLU A 132 12.32 -8.80 4.15
C GLU A 132 13.22 -8.71 2.91
N PRO A 133 13.27 -7.56 2.21
CA PRO A 133 14.19 -7.37 1.10
C PRO A 133 15.63 -7.28 1.63
N ASP A 134 16.58 -7.67 0.79
CA ASP A 134 17.99 -7.45 1.11
C ASP A 134 18.35 -5.97 0.90
N ILE A 135 18.64 -5.28 2.00
CA ILE A 135 18.88 -3.83 2.01
C ILE A 135 20.37 -3.60 2.26
N ILE A 136 21.05 -3.09 1.23
CA ILE A 136 22.44 -2.62 1.36
C ILE A 136 22.46 -1.40 2.28
N LYS A 137 23.32 -1.45 3.31
CA LYS A 137 23.53 -0.36 4.25
C LYS A 137 24.96 0.18 4.15
N GLU A 138 25.12 1.47 4.42
CA GLU A 138 26.38 2.20 4.50
C GLU A 138 26.32 3.10 5.74
N ASP A 139 27.32 3.02 6.61
CA ASP A 139 27.38 3.76 7.89
C ASP A 139 26.10 3.65 8.76
N GLY A 140 25.46 2.48 8.74
CA GLY A 140 24.25 2.18 9.54
C GLY A 140 22.93 2.61 8.90
N LEU A 141 22.93 3.23 7.72
CA LEU A 141 21.74 3.69 7.01
C LEU A 141 21.52 2.94 5.68
N PRO A 142 20.26 2.80 5.20
CA PRO A 142 20.01 2.27 3.87
C PRO A 142 20.70 3.09 2.78
N LYS A 143 21.45 2.42 1.90
CA LYS A 143 22.15 3.05 0.78
C LYS A 143 21.18 3.26 -0.39
N PHE A 144 20.55 4.43 -0.44
CA PHE A 144 19.66 4.79 -1.53
C PHE A 144 20.43 5.19 -2.81
N VAL A 145 19.92 4.77 -3.96
CA VAL A 145 20.50 5.14 -5.26
C VAL A 145 20.26 6.62 -5.58
N GLN A 146 21.30 7.28 -6.08
CA GLN A 146 21.20 8.62 -6.66
C GLN A 146 21.42 8.54 -8.17
N LEU A 147 20.36 8.80 -8.92
CA LEU A 147 20.42 8.79 -10.39
C LEU A 147 20.96 10.15 -10.89
N LYS A 148 21.82 10.13 -11.92
CA LYS A 148 22.37 11.34 -12.54
C LYS A 148 21.31 12.24 -13.19
N LYS A 149 20.12 11.69 -13.50
CA LYS A 149 18.99 12.39 -14.15
C LYS A 149 19.44 13.23 -15.34
N ILE A 150 20.20 12.63 -16.26
CA ILE A 150 20.60 13.29 -17.52
C ILE A 150 19.32 13.53 -18.32
N LYS A 151 19.04 14.79 -18.61
CA LYS A 151 17.93 15.21 -19.48
C LYS A 151 18.41 15.26 -20.92
#